data_AF-A0A4R4YZZ3-F1
#
_entry.id   AF-A0A4R4YZZ3-F1
#
_cell.length_a   1.000
_cell.length_b   1.000
_cell.length_c   1.000
_cell.angle_alpha   90.00
_cell.angle_beta   90.00
_cell.angle_gamma   90.00
#
_symmetry.space_group_name_H-M   'P 1'
#
loop_
_entity.id
_entity.type
_entity.pdbx_description
1 polymer ?
#
loop_
_entity_poly.entity_id
_entity_poly.type
_entity_poly.pdbx_seq_one_letter_code
_entity_poly.pdbx_strand_id
1 'polypeptide(L)'
;MLAGVLQIRDDGLRVLLWQRAQEPDVHRWSLPGGRLAATEDVETSIRRQLAEKVDVHKLSHVEQLSVFSNPDRVPGRRVVATAFLGLVPSDIDPEVPADTAWHPVDALPPTAFDHELIVLAAQDRLRAKLSYTNIGFALAPAEFTVSELRRIYSAALGYQVAATNLQRVLSRRGVLEPTGRTVPAGPAGGRPPALFQFTCRDLQVTDPFAVFRPPA
;
A
#
# COMPACT_ATOMS: atom_id res chain seq x y z
N MET A 1 -16.52 4.21 -7.04
CA MET A 1 -15.38 3.40 -6.53
C MET A 1 -14.32 4.35 -6.02
N LEU A 2 -13.52 3.91 -5.05
CA LEU A 2 -12.46 4.70 -4.42
C LEU A 2 -11.24 3.81 -4.21
N ALA A 3 -10.03 4.37 -4.20
CA ALA A 3 -8.80 3.61 -3.93
C ALA A 3 -7.93 4.31 -2.89
N GLY A 4 -7.62 3.60 -1.79
CA GLY A 4 -6.53 3.97 -0.89
C GLY A 4 -5.20 3.53 -1.50
N VAL A 5 -4.52 4.47 -2.18
CA VAL A 5 -3.20 4.21 -2.78
C VAL A 5 -2.13 4.55 -1.75
N LEU A 6 -1.40 3.53 -1.29
CA LEU A 6 -0.40 3.64 -0.24
C LEU A 6 1.02 3.47 -0.79
N GLN A 7 1.96 4.16 -0.15
CA GLN A 7 3.39 4.05 -0.43
C GLN A 7 4.20 4.30 0.84
N ILE A 8 5.38 3.68 0.95
CA ILE A 8 6.37 4.06 1.95
C ILE A 8 7.21 5.22 1.41
N ARG A 9 7.18 6.36 2.10
CA ARG A 9 7.95 7.58 1.79
C ARG A 9 8.51 8.19 3.06
N ASP A 10 9.77 8.62 3.03
CA ASP A 10 10.46 9.27 4.14
C ASP A 10 10.30 8.49 5.47
N ASP A 11 10.50 7.16 5.42
CA ASP A 11 10.33 6.22 6.54
C ASP A 11 8.91 6.16 7.15
N GLY A 12 7.89 6.68 6.47
CA GLY A 12 6.48 6.65 6.88
C GLY A 12 5.53 6.07 5.83
N LEU A 13 4.37 5.58 6.28
CA LEU A 13 3.28 5.17 5.38
C LEU A 13 2.48 6.41 4.95
N ARG A 14 2.39 6.63 3.64
CA ARG A 14 1.63 7.73 3.05
C ARG A 14 0.52 7.24 2.15
N VAL A 15 -0.52 8.06 2.02
CA VAL A 15 -1.64 7.86 1.11
C VAL A 15 -1.69 8.98 0.07
N LEU A 16 -2.02 8.63 -1.17
CA LEU A 16 -2.27 9.61 -2.21
C LEU A 16 -3.69 10.15 -2.09
N LEU A 17 -3.82 11.48 -1.98
CA LEU A 17 -5.10 12.18 -1.97
C LEU A 17 -5.09 13.27 -3.03
N TRP A 18 -6.28 13.62 -3.52
CA TRP A 18 -6.47 14.79 -4.38
C TRP A 18 -7.33 15.84 -3.67
N GLN A 19 -7.24 17.09 -4.08
CA GLN A 19 -8.09 18.15 -3.56
C GLN A 19 -9.35 18.30 -4.42
N ARG A 20 -10.52 18.19 -3.79
CA ARG A 20 -11.80 18.31 -4.49
C ARG A 20 -12.04 19.73 -5.01
N ALA A 21 -12.42 19.83 -6.28
CA ALA A 21 -12.82 21.09 -6.92
C ALA A 21 -14.34 21.31 -6.99
N GLN A 22 -15.14 20.42 -6.39
CA GLN A 22 -16.61 20.45 -6.52
C GLN A 22 -17.31 20.17 -5.19
N GLU A 23 -18.47 20.80 -5.01
CA GLU A 23 -19.37 20.54 -3.89
C GLU A 23 -20.05 19.17 -4.00
N PRO A 24 -20.45 18.55 -2.87
CA PRO A 24 -20.10 18.94 -1.50
C PRO A 24 -18.61 18.69 -1.19
N ASP A 25 -18.10 19.27 -0.09
CA ASP A 25 -16.72 19.10 0.38
C ASP A 25 -15.67 19.65 -0.60
N VAL A 26 -15.95 20.79 -1.23
CA VAL A 26 -14.92 21.52 -2.00
C VAL A 26 -13.70 21.85 -1.11
N HIS A 27 -12.51 21.83 -1.70
CA HIS A 27 -11.20 22.01 -1.02
C HIS A 27 -10.79 20.92 -0.02
N ARG A 28 -11.67 19.97 0.31
CA ARG A 28 -11.29 18.80 1.11
C ARG A 28 -10.48 17.80 0.28
N TRP A 29 -9.66 17.03 0.98
CA TRP A 29 -8.86 15.97 0.36
C TRP A 29 -9.69 14.70 0.17
N SER A 30 -9.57 14.03 -0.96
CA SER A 30 -10.34 12.83 -1.25
C SER A 30 -9.52 11.76 -1.94
N LEU A 31 -9.88 10.50 -1.70
CA LEU A 31 -9.29 9.36 -2.40
C LEU A 31 -9.51 9.47 -3.91
N PRO A 32 -8.55 9.00 -4.73
CA PRO A 32 -8.77 8.83 -6.16
C PRO A 32 -9.90 7.83 -6.41
N GLY A 33 -10.71 8.11 -7.41
CA GLY A 33 -11.83 7.26 -7.79
C GLY A 33 -12.91 8.01 -8.56
N GLY A 34 -13.90 7.25 -9.03
CA GLY A 34 -14.96 7.79 -9.87
C GLY A 34 -16.16 6.86 -9.98
N ARG A 35 -17.05 7.22 -10.90
CA ARG A 35 -18.27 6.45 -11.19
C ARG A 35 -17.94 5.27 -12.10
N LEU A 36 -18.67 4.17 -11.89
CA LEU A 36 -18.64 3.02 -12.78
C LEU A 36 -19.37 3.35 -14.07
N ALA A 37 -18.72 3.17 -15.22
CA ALA A 37 -19.38 3.30 -16.52
C ALA A 37 -20.28 2.08 -16.80
N ALA A 38 -21.28 2.24 -17.67
CA ALA A 38 -22.25 1.20 -17.99
C ALA A 38 -21.65 -0.01 -18.75
N THR A 39 -20.43 0.12 -19.27
CA THR A 39 -19.79 -0.84 -20.18
C THR A 39 -18.52 -1.46 -19.60
N GLU A 40 -18.23 -1.25 -18.32
CA GLU A 40 -17.02 -1.77 -17.66
C GLU A 40 -17.39 -2.42 -16.32
N ASP A 41 -16.56 -3.36 -15.86
CA ASP A 41 -16.68 -3.89 -14.50
C ASP A 41 -15.91 -3.01 -13.49
N VAL A 42 -16.06 -3.33 -12.22
CA VAL A 42 -15.49 -2.55 -11.10
C VAL A 42 -13.96 -2.55 -11.15
N GLU A 43 -13.34 -3.68 -11.50
CA GLU A 43 -11.88 -3.79 -11.54
C GLU A 43 -11.29 -2.98 -12.71
N THR A 44 -11.89 -3.09 -13.89
CA THR A 44 -11.53 -2.32 -15.08
C THR A 44 -11.67 -0.82 -14.80
N SER A 45 -12.77 -0.43 -14.16
CA SER A 45 -13.02 0.97 -13.86
C SER A 45 -12.02 1.56 -12.87
N ILE A 46 -11.69 0.85 -11.78
CA ILE A 46 -10.73 1.39 -10.81
C ILE A 46 -9.33 1.49 -11.42
N ARG A 47 -8.92 0.53 -12.26
CA ARG A 47 -7.64 0.61 -12.99
C ARG A 47 -7.62 1.82 -13.91
N ARG A 48 -8.68 2.06 -14.68
CA ARG A 48 -8.80 3.27 -15.52
C ARG A 48 -8.78 4.57 -14.70
N GLN A 49 -9.53 4.63 -13.60
CA GLN A 49 -9.58 5.81 -12.73
C GLN A 49 -8.24 6.09 -12.05
N LEU A 50 -7.52 5.05 -11.65
CA LEU A 50 -6.15 5.19 -11.16
C LEU A 50 -5.23 5.68 -12.28
N ALA A 51 -5.35 5.15 -13.50
CA ALA A 51 -4.53 5.51 -14.65
C ALA A 51 -4.64 6.97 -15.06
N GLU A 52 -5.83 7.56 -14.91
CA GLU A 52 -6.09 8.97 -15.20
C GLU A 52 -5.37 9.93 -14.25
N LYS A 53 -4.92 9.45 -13.08
CA LYS A 53 -4.44 10.30 -11.96
C LYS A 53 -3.06 9.93 -11.46
N VAL A 54 -2.69 8.67 -11.63
CA VAL A 54 -1.41 8.08 -11.27
C VAL A 54 -1.04 7.21 -12.45
N ASP A 55 0.20 7.30 -12.92
CA ASP A 55 0.69 6.36 -13.92
C ASP A 55 0.57 4.92 -13.37
N VAL A 56 -0.48 4.21 -13.80
CA VAL A 56 -0.90 2.88 -13.28
C VAL A 56 0.18 1.83 -13.44
N HIS A 57 1.14 2.03 -14.35
CA HIS A 57 2.29 1.16 -14.51
C HIS A 57 3.18 1.14 -13.25
N LYS A 58 2.97 2.06 -12.31
CA LYS A 58 3.69 2.17 -11.04
C LYS A 58 3.02 1.40 -9.88
N LEU A 59 1.79 0.90 -10.05
CA LEU A 59 1.14 0.08 -9.02
C LEU A 59 1.63 -1.36 -9.09
N SER A 60 2.24 -1.84 -8.01
CA SER A 60 2.67 -3.25 -7.91
C SER A 60 1.59 -4.18 -7.37
N HIS A 61 0.54 -3.64 -6.76
CA HIS A 61 -0.58 -4.43 -6.25
C HIS A 61 -1.86 -3.61 -6.20
N VAL A 62 -2.97 -4.22 -6.60
CA VAL A 62 -4.32 -3.65 -6.46
C VAL A 62 -5.27 -4.76 -6.04
N GLU A 63 -6.06 -4.53 -4.99
CA GLU A 63 -7.09 -5.47 -4.55
C GLU A 63 -8.34 -4.76 -4.03
N GLN A 64 -9.48 -5.44 -4.09
CA GLN A 64 -10.69 -4.93 -3.45
C GLN A 64 -10.53 -4.93 -1.92
N LEU A 65 -10.84 -3.79 -1.31
CA LEU A 65 -10.76 -3.58 0.13
C LEU A 65 -12.08 -3.97 0.81
N SER A 66 -13.14 -3.19 0.57
CA SER A 66 -14.45 -3.37 1.20
C SER A 66 -15.53 -2.59 0.45
N VAL A 67 -16.78 -2.78 0.85
CA VAL A 67 -17.93 -1.97 0.41
C VAL A 67 -18.33 -1.05 1.56
N PHE A 68 -18.41 0.24 1.28
CA PHE A 68 -18.84 1.29 2.19
C PHE A 68 -20.24 1.74 1.78
N SER A 69 -21.21 1.46 2.66
CA SER A 69 -22.63 1.59 2.35
C SER A 69 -23.43 2.36 3.41
N ASN A 70 -22.78 3.01 4.38
CA ASN A 70 -23.46 3.86 5.37
C ASN A 70 -24.41 4.85 4.65
N PRO A 71 -25.71 4.91 5.01
CA PRO A 71 -26.69 5.79 4.35
C PRO A 71 -26.27 7.26 4.27
N ASP A 72 -25.56 7.74 5.28
CA ASP A 72 -25.23 9.16 5.46
C ASP A 72 -23.80 9.49 5.02
N ARG A 73 -23.07 8.53 4.40
CA ARG A 73 -21.67 8.73 4.01
C ARG A 73 -21.46 9.89 3.04
N VAL A 74 -22.44 10.15 2.18
CA VAL A 74 -22.42 11.25 1.21
C VAL A 74 -23.78 11.96 1.30
N PRO A 75 -23.80 13.29 1.52
CA PRO A 75 -25.04 14.05 1.53
C PRO A 75 -25.83 13.92 0.22
N GLY A 76 -27.16 13.91 0.33
CA GLY A 76 -28.06 13.88 -0.82
C GLY A 76 -28.45 12.46 -1.24
N ARG A 77 -28.04 12.05 -2.45
CA ARG A 77 -28.43 10.73 -2.99
C ARG A 77 -27.66 9.63 -2.28
N ARG A 78 -28.32 8.49 -2.02
CA ARG A 78 -27.66 7.30 -1.47
C ARG A 78 -26.52 6.86 -2.40
N VAL A 79 -25.31 6.79 -1.85
CA VAL A 79 -24.11 6.31 -2.55
C VAL A 79 -23.57 5.08 -1.83
N VAL A 80 -23.31 4.02 -2.58
CA VAL A 80 -22.50 2.88 -2.14
C VAL A 80 -21.17 2.94 -2.86
N ALA A 81 -20.07 2.77 -2.13
CA ALA A 81 -18.72 2.80 -2.68
C ALA A 81 -18.01 1.46 -2.47
N THR A 82 -17.56 0.84 -3.55
CA THR A 82 -16.52 -0.20 -3.47
C THR A 82 -15.16 0.49 -3.37
N ALA A 83 -14.40 0.14 -2.35
CA ALA A 83 -13.05 0.65 -2.11
C ALA A 83 -11.99 -0.40 -2.49
N PHE A 84 -10.82 0.08 -2.88
CA PHE A 84 -9.65 -0.71 -3.25
C PHE A 84 -8.42 -0.28 -2.46
N LEU A 85 -7.49 -1.22 -2.26
CA LEU A 85 -6.12 -0.97 -1.79
C LEU A 85 -5.19 -1.01 -3.00
N GLY A 86 -4.45 0.07 -3.24
CA GLY A 86 -3.36 0.13 -4.22
C GLY A 86 -2.03 0.31 -3.52
N LEU A 87 -0.97 -0.36 -3.98
CA LEU A 87 0.38 -0.23 -3.43
C LEU A 87 1.37 0.21 -4.52
N VAL A 88 2.16 1.23 -4.21
CA VAL A 88 3.28 1.72 -5.03
C VAL A 88 4.60 1.34 -4.34
N PRO A 89 5.59 0.77 -5.06
CA PRO A 89 6.91 0.51 -4.52
C PRO A 89 7.61 1.77 -4.01
N SER A 90 8.42 1.65 -2.95
CA SER A 90 9.10 2.80 -2.33
C SER A 90 10.15 3.47 -3.21
N ASP A 91 10.69 2.77 -4.20
CA ASP A 91 11.69 3.26 -5.16
C ASP A 91 11.08 3.94 -6.40
N ILE A 92 9.75 4.00 -6.48
CA ILE A 92 9.06 4.62 -7.61
C ILE A 92 8.44 5.94 -7.19
N ASP A 93 8.84 7.05 -7.82
CA ASP A 93 8.21 8.35 -7.61
C ASP A 93 7.21 8.64 -8.75
N PRO A 94 5.89 8.39 -8.56
CA PRO A 94 4.88 8.80 -9.53
C PRO A 94 4.82 10.32 -9.65
N GLU A 95 4.81 10.80 -10.88
CA GLU A 95 4.40 12.18 -11.16
C GLU A 95 2.91 12.29 -10.85
N VAL A 96 2.54 13.34 -10.13
CA VAL A 96 1.16 13.58 -9.70
C VAL A 96 0.74 14.98 -10.13
N PRO A 97 -0.55 15.18 -10.48
CA PRO A 97 -1.08 16.50 -10.79
C PRO A 97 -0.93 17.49 -9.61
N ALA A 98 -0.99 18.79 -9.90
CA ALA A 98 -0.79 19.85 -8.89
C ALA A 98 -1.82 19.85 -7.75
N ASP A 99 -3.01 19.29 -7.99
CA ASP A 99 -4.08 19.12 -6.99
C ASP A 99 -3.98 17.80 -6.22
N THR A 100 -2.90 17.03 -6.39
CA THR A 100 -2.74 15.68 -5.86
C THR A 100 -1.43 15.59 -5.08
N ALA A 101 -1.47 15.01 -3.88
CA ALA A 101 -0.32 14.94 -2.99
C ALA A 101 -0.31 13.69 -2.09
N TRP A 102 0.90 13.34 -1.62
CA TRP A 102 1.12 12.26 -0.66
C TRP A 102 1.06 12.78 0.77
N HIS A 103 0.10 12.27 1.55
CA HIS A 103 -0.10 12.66 2.96
C HIS A 103 0.28 11.52 3.92
N PRO A 104 0.90 11.82 5.08
CA PRO A 104 1.10 10.82 6.12
C PRO A 104 -0.24 10.24 6.60
N VAL A 105 -0.32 8.91 6.71
CA VAL A 105 -1.56 8.25 7.15
C VAL A 105 -1.86 8.52 8.62
N ASP A 106 -0.85 8.80 9.42
CA ASP A 106 -0.95 9.17 10.84
C ASP A 106 -1.24 10.67 11.08
N ALA A 107 -1.24 11.49 10.03
CA ALA A 107 -1.51 12.91 10.08
C ALA A 107 -2.31 13.36 8.84
N LEU A 108 -3.47 12.73 8.63
CA LEU A 108 -4.32 13.02 7.48
C LEU A 108 -4.86 14.45 7.51
N PRO A 109 -4.90 15.15 6.36
CA PRO A 109 -5.60 16.42 6.26
C PRO A 109 -7.12 16.19 6.35
N PRO A 110 -7.93 17.25 6.49
CA PRO A 110 -9.39 17.14 6.45
C PRO A 110 -9.86 16.45 5.17
N THR A 111 -10.38 15.23 5.32
CA THR A 111 -10.86 14.44 4.19
C THR A 111 -12.34 14.69 3.91
N ALA A 112 -12.75 14.42 2.67
CA ALA A 112 -14.15 14.44 2.25
C ALA A 112 -14.88 13.19 2.71
N PHE A 113 -16.16 13.36 3.06
CA PHE A 113 -17.04 12.23 3.41
C PHE A 113 -16.44 11.30 4.49
N ASP A 114 -16.52 10.00 4.27
CA ASP A 114 -15.95 8.93 5.10
C ASP A 114 -14.56 8.47 4.62
N HIS A 115 -13.84 9.27 3.82
CA HIS A 115 -12.62 8.81 3.16
C HIS A 115 -11.48 8.50 4.14
N GLU A 116 -11.40 9.21 5.26
CA GLU A 116 -10.50 8.86 6.36
C GLU A 116 -10.70 7.41 6.82
N LEU A 117 -11.95 6.96 6.99
CA LEU A 117 -12.24 5.57 7.37
C LEU A 117 -11.76 4.56 6.32
N ILE A 118 -11.84 4.92 5.04
CA ILE A 118 -11.36 4.07 3.94
C ILE A 118 -9.82 3.99 3.96
N VAL A 119 -9.12 5.10 4.23
CA VAL A 119 -7.66 5.11 4.38
C VAL A 119 -7.22 4.22 5.53
N LEU A 120 -7.85 4.35 6.70
CA LEU A 120 -7.52 3.54 7.88
C LEU A 120 -7.79 2.05 7.61
N ALA A 121 -8.90 1.72 6.96
CA ALA A 121 -9.18 0.34 6.55
C ALA A 121 -8.12 -0.21 5.57
N ALA A 122 -7.59 0.62 4.66
CA ALA A 122 -6.53 0.25 3.74
C ALA A 122 -5.20 -0.02 4.49
N GLN A 123 -4.87 0.83 5.47
CA GLN A 123 -3.71 0.63 6.36
C GLN A 123 -3.84 -0.69 7.14
N ASP A 124 -5.00 -0.94 7.75
CA ASP A 124 -5.24 -2.16 8.52
C ASP A 124 -5.15 -3.41 7.64
N ARG A 125 -5.70 -3.35 6.42
CA ARG A 125 -5.57 -4.43 5.44
C ARG A 125 -4.10 -4.72 5.08
N LEU A 126 -3.32 -3.67 4.83
CA LEU A 126 -1.90 -3.83 4.52
C LEU A 126 -1.14 -4.48 5.68
N ARG A 127 -1.33 -3.97 6.90
CA ARG A 127 -0.70 -4.50 8.12
C ARG A 127 -1.07 -5.96 8.35
N ALA A 128 -2.35 -6.30 8.20
CA ALA A 128 -2.81 -7.68 8.32
C ALA A 128 -2.12 -8.57 7.29
N LYS A 129 -2.11 -8.19 6.00
CA LYS A 129 -1.49 -9.01 4.94
C LYS A 129 0.01 -9.22 5.13
N LEU A 130 0.74 -8.23 5.62
CA LEU A 130 2.17 -8.39 5.94
C LEU A 130 2.45 -9.50 6.97
N SER A 131 1.46 -9.88 7.79
CA SER A 131 1.65 -10.95 8.79
C SER A 131 1.62 -12.37 8.21
N TYR A 132 0.83 -12.60 7.15
CA TYR A 132 0.53 -13.94 6.62
C TYR A 132 0.74 -14.11 5.11
N THR A 133 1.11 -13.07 4.37
CA THR A 133 1.41 -13.11 2.93
C THR A 133 2.80 -12.60 2.61
N ASN A 134 3.17 -12.62 1.33
CA ASN A 134 4.38 -12.00 0.80
C ASN A 134 4.18 -10.54 0.32
N ILE A 135 3.05 -9.88 0.62
CA ILE A 135 2.65 -8.57 0.04
C ILE A 135 3.72 -7.47 0.13
N GLY A 136 4.72 -7.60 1.01
CA GLY A 136 5.88 -6.72 1.03
C GLY A 136 6.59 -6.57 -0.33
N PHE A 137 6.45 -7.51 -1.27
CA PHE A 137 6.97 -7.39 -2.64
C PHE A 137 6.42 -6.14 -3.36
N ALA A 138 5.21 -5.72 -3.02
CA ALA A 138 4.54 -4.58 -3.64
C ALA A 138 4.96 -3.22 -3.05
N LEU A 139 5.68 -3.24 -1.92
CA LEU A 139 6.23 -2.05 -1.27
C LEU A 139 7.73 -1.91 -1.54
N ALA A 140 8.45 -3.03 -1.69
CA ALA A 140 9.89 -3.03 -1.82
C ALA A 140 10.36 -2.93 -3.28
N PRO A 141 11.59 -2.42 -3.50
CA PRO A 141 12.25 -2.49 -4.80
C PRO A 141 12.39 -3.94 -5.31
N ALA A 142 12.84 -4.08 -6.56
CA ALA A 142 13.15 -5.41 -7.13
C ALA A 142 14.22 -6.16 -6.31
N GLU A 143 15.25 -5.44 -5.88
CA GLU A 143 16.30 -5.93 -4.99
C GLU A 143 16.54 -4.95 -3.85
N PHE A 144 16.78 -5.46 -2.66
CA PHE A 144 16.93 -4.64 -1.47
C PHE A 144 17.89 -5.27 -0.47
N THR A 145 18.42 -4.44 0.42
CA THR A 145 19.10 -4.95 1.62
C THR A 145 18.09 -5.31 2.71
N VAL A 146 18.48 -6.17 3.65
CA VAL A 146 17.65 -6.47 4.83
C VAL A 146 17.33 -5.19 5.64
N SER A 147 18.29 -4.26 5.72
CA SER A 147 18.10 -2.98 6.41
C SER A 147 17.04 -2.11 5.73
N GLU A 148 17.00 -2.10 4.40
CA GLU A 148 15.98 -1.39 3.63
C GLU A 148 14.60 -2.03 3.80
N LEU A 149 14.52 -3.37 3.65
CA LEU A 149 13.27 -4.10 3.87
C LEU A 149 12.72 -3.86 5.28
N ARG A 150 13.60 -3.82 6.29
CA ARG A 150 13.25 -3.51 7.68
C ARG A 150 12.61 -2.13 7.81
N ARG A 151 13.15 -1.10 7.13
CA ARG A 151 12.57 0.26 7.15
C ARG A 151 11.16 0.25 6.55
N ILE A 152 10.98 -0.39 5.40
CA ILE A 152 9.69 -0.54 4.72
C ILE A 152 8.66 -1.23 5.62
N TYR A 153 9.02 -2.37 6.22
CA TYR A 153 8.13 -3.10 7.13
C TYR A 153 7.80 -2.28 8.38
N SER A 154 8.79 -1.59 8.97
CA SER A 154 8.56 -0.78 10.17
C SER A 154 7.62 0.39 9.89
N ALA A 155 7.80 1.06 8.76
CA ALA A 155 6.95 2.16 8.31
C ALA A 155 5.50 1.69 8.05
N ALA A 156 5.33 0.55 7.36
CA ALA A 156 4.00 -0.01 7.10
C ALA A 156 3.28 -0.47 8.39
N LEU A 157 4.03 -1.12 9.29
CA LEU A 157 3.49 -1.67 10.55
C LEU A 157 3.29 -0.60 11.63
N GLY A 158 3.97 0.54 11.54
CA GLY A 158 3.91 1.61 12.54
C GLY A 158 4.73 1.34 13.82
N TYR A 159 5.63 0.36 13.80
CA TYR A 159 6.53 0.06 14.91
C TYR A 159 7.88 -0.47 14.41
N GLN A 160 8.91 -0.38 15.25
CA GLN A 160 10.25 -0.83 14.88
C GLN A 160 10.34 -2.36 14.75
N VAL A 161 10.78 -2.83 13.58
CA VAL A 161 11.06 -4.24 13.32
C VAL A 161 12.57 -4.50 13.44
N ALA A 162 12.95 -5.60 14.09
CA ALA A 162 14.34 -6.04 14.15
C ALA A 162 14.76 -6.72 12.83
N ALA A 163 15.87 -6.27 12.23
CA ALA A 163 16.39 -6.80 10.96
C ALA A 163 16.61 -8.32 10.99
N THR A 164 17.25 -8.81 12.05
CA THR A 164 17.56 -10.23 12.24
C THR A 164 16.30 -11.09 12.33
N ASN A 165 15.27 -10.59 13.01
CA ASN A 165 13.99 -11.29 13.13
C ASN A 165 13.25 -11.31 11.79
N LEU A 166 13.19 -10.17 11.09
CA LEU A 166 12.53 -10.06 9.80
C LEU A 166 13.13 -11.01 8.77
N GLN A 167 14.45 -10.96 8.58
CA GLN A 167 15.15 -11.84 7.65
C GLN A 167 14.91 -13.30 8.00
N ARG A 168 15.12 -13.68 9.27
CA ARG A 168 14.93 -15.07 9.73
C ARG A 168 13.52 -15.60 9.46
N VAL A 169 12.49 -14.80 9.75
CA VAL A 169 11.08 -15.18 9.53
C VAL A 169 10.78 -15.34 8.05
N LEU A 170 11.12 -14.33 7.24
CA LEU A 170 10.80 -14.35 5.81
C LEU A 170 11.60 -15.40 5.04
N SER A 171 12.88 -15.61 5.36
CA SER A 171 13.67 -16.70 4.77
C SER A 171 13.15 -18.07 5.17
N ARG A 172 12.75 -18.28 6.44
CA ARG A 172 12.15 -19.56 6.87
C ARG A 172 10.84 -19.86 6.14
N ARG A 173 10.06 -18.83 5.80
CA ARG A 173 8.83 -18.95 5.00
C ARG A 173 9.10 -19.09 3.49
N GLY A 174 10.36 -19.09 3.03
CA GLY A 174 10.69 -19.16 1.61
C GLY A 174 10.31 -17.90 0.81
N VAL A 175 10.15 -16.77 1.49
CA VAL A 175 9.71 -15.49 0.88
C VAL A 175 10.88 -14.71 0.29
N LEU A 176 12.09 -14.90 0.81
CA LEU A 176 13.29 -14.18 0.40
C LEU A 176 14.37 -15.15 -0.08
N GLU A 177 15.07 -14.74 -1.13
CA GLU A 177 16.28 -15.39 -1.61
C GLU A 177 17.42 -14.37 -1.81
N PRO A 178 18.68 -14.77 -1.55
CA PRO A 178 19.82 -13.91 -1.84
C PRO A 178 20.06 -13.83 -3.35
N THR A 179 20.42 -12.65 -3.84
CA THR A 179 20.68 -12.45 -5.29
C THR A 179 22.12 -12.78 -5.68
N GLY A 180 22.97 -13.09 -4.70
CA GLY A 180 24.43 -13.24 -4.87
C GLY A 180 25.19 -11.91 -5.00
N ARG A 181 24.46 -10.79 -5.09
CA ARG A 181 25.03 -9.44 -5.20
C ARG A 181 25.14 -8.75 -3.84
N THR A 182 25.98 -7.71 -3.79
CA THR A 182 26.13 -6.86 -2.60
C THR A 182 26.11 -5.39 -3.01
N VAL A 183 25.71 -4.53 -2.09
CA VAL A 183 25.82 -3.07 -2.26
C VAL A 183 27.25 -2.65 -1.91
N PRO A 184 27.87 -1.68 -2.61
CA PRO A 184 29.18 -1.17 -2.24
C PRO A 184 29.25 -0.78 -0.76
N ALA A 185 30.38 -1.08 -0.12
CA ALA A 185 30.60 -0.69 1.27
C ALA A 185 30.55 0.84 1.38
N GLY A 186 29.80 1.34 2.36
CA GLY A 186 29.72 2.78 2.61
C GLY A 186 31.05 3.36 3.14
N PRO A 187 31.15 4.69 3.25
CA PRO A 187 32.37 5.38 3.67
C PRO A 187 32.89 4.96 5.06
N ALA A 188 32.00 4.47 5.92
CA ALA A 188 32.32 4.01 7.27
C ALA A 188 33.04 2.64 7.33
N GLY A 189 33.19 1.95 6.19
CA GLY A 189 33.75 0.60 6.13
C GLY A 189 32.79 -0.47 6.71
N GLY A 190 33.03 -1.73 6.36
CA GLY A 190 32.23 -2.86 6.83
C GLY A 190 32.01 -3.93 5.75
N ARG A 191 31.43 -5.07 6.16
CA ARG A 191 31.04 -6.13 5.21
C ARG A 191 29.94 -5.57 4.27
N PRO A 192 30.13 -5.64 2.93
CA PRO A 192 29.10 -5.23 1.97
C PRO A 192 27.75 -5.89 2.27
N PRO A 193 26.65 -5.13 2.39
CA PRO A 193 25.33 -5.69 2.61
C PRO A 193 24.92 -6.58 1.43
N ALA A 194 24.46 -7.80 1.71
CA ALA A 194 23.90 -8.68 0.71
C ALA A 194 22.55 -8.16 0.21
N LEU A 195 22.32 -8.31 -1.09
CA LEU A 195 21.04 -8.04 -1.73
C LEU A 195 20.16 -9.29 -1.70
N PHE A 196 18.87 -9.06 -1.47
CA PHE A 196 17.81 -10.04 -1.48
C PHE A 196 16.71 -9.60 -2.44
N GLN A 197 15.92 -10.56 -2.88
CA GLN A 197 14.68 -10.32 -3.61
C GLN A 197 13.57 -11.22 -3.06
N PHE A 198 12.33 -10.87 -3.38
CA PHE A 198 11.19 -11.77 -3.14
C PHE A 198 11.23 -12.92 -4.15
N THR A 199 10.98 -14.13 -3.68
CA THR A 199 10.96 -15.35 -4.53
C THR A 199 9.81 -15.35 -5.56
N CYS A 200 8.73 -14.63 -5.27
CA CYS A 200 7.59 -14.43 -6.16
C CYS A 200 7.03 -13.02 -5.96
N ARG A 201 6.60 -12.38 -7.06
CA ARG A 201 5.97 -11.05 -7.08
C ARG A 201 4.47 -11.11 -7.36
N ASP A 202 3.86 -12.27 -7.12
CA ASP A 202 2.40 -12.44 -7.04
C ASP A 202 2.00 -12.67 -5.59
N LEU A 203 0.80 -12.22 -5.21
CA LEU A 203 0.32 -12.36 -3.84
C LEU A 203 0.08 -13.83 -3.48
N GLN A 204 0.79 -14.30 -2.45
CA GLN A 204 0.68 -15.66 -1.91
C GLN A 204 0.59 -15.63 -0.39
N VAL A 205 -0.19 -16.57 0.17
CA VAL A 205 -0.20 -16.84 1.62
C VAL A 205 1.08 -17.60 1.95
N THR A 206 1.86 -17.08 2.90
CA THR A 206 3.19 -17.61 3.26
C THR A 206 3.28 -18.06 4.72
N ASP A 207 2.19 -17.86 5.47
CA ASP A 207 1.98 -18.48 6.78
C ASP A 207 0.56 -19.07 6.85
N PRO A 208 0.36 -20.29 6.32
CA PRO A 208 -0.97 -20.92 6.28
C PRO A 208 -1.49 -21.28 7.68
N PHE A 209 -0.62 -21.33 8.70
CA PHE A 209 -0.97 -21.74 10.07
C PHE A 209 -1.34 -20.57 10.98
N ALA A 210 -1.25 -19.32 10.51
CA ALA A 210 -1.73 -18.15 11.25
C ALA A 210 -3.25 -18.19 11.53
N VAL A 211 -4.01 -19.06 10.84
CA VAL A 211 -5.48 -19.17 10.95
C VAL A 211 -5.96 -20.48 11.62
N PHE A 212 -5.09 -21.48 11.84
CA PHE A 212 -5.47 -22.74 12.48
C PHE A 212 -4.52 -23.11 13.62
N ARG A 213 -4.92 -22.80 14.86
CA ARG A 213 -4.42 -23.50 16.05
C ARG A 213 -5.52 -24.46 16.52
N PRO A 214 -5.39 -25.80 16.36
CA PRO A 214 -6.27 -26.72 17.05
C PRO A 214 -6.11 -26.53 18.58
N PRO A 215 -7.18 -26.71 19.38
CA PRO A 215 -7.07 -26.72 20.83
C PRO A 215 -6.12 -27.85 21.28
N ALA A 216 -5.44 -27.58 22.40
CA ALA A 216 -4.31 -28.33 22.95
C ALA A 216 -4.50 -29.85 23.00
#